data_AF-A0A843KKT2-F1
#
_entry.id   AF-A0A843KKT2-F1
#
_cell.length_a   1.000
_cell.length_b   1.000
_cell.length_c   1.000
_cell.angle_alpha   90.00
_cell.angle_beta   90.00
_cell.angle_gamma   90.00
#
_symmetry.space_group_name_H-M   'P 1'
#
loop_
_entity.id
_entity.type
_entity.pdbx_description
1 polymer ?
#
loop_
_entity_poly.entity_id
_entity_poly.type
_entity_poly.pdbx_seq_one_letter_code
_entity_poly.pdbx_strand_id
1 'polypeptide(L)'
;MKGGIEISFDHNQTTVYYPGEQEYIEVDEAIAPLLISLWKNKIKTCNSCQENEPGIIWIEFYSMKDVERLLTIMVRSLGDRINAHPEANDWFCYRILGHEGEGLAGWRYEAYPNLFSLASEQGDGVFPQGIFESKVELSVSIRFPVEDHQMVLELVNKYLERGLDNFAEMSDEQWDYIKQYLPPQPYNAKLRTEDRRILDGIRYVLRTGCPWSEIPRKYGSYLSVRARLKRWSNEGVLEPILSSIDLDDRYKGRLSSYIAASGPETASSRNNDRNKIEAVRREMAPMSVSQ
;
A
#
# COMPACT_ATOMS: atom_id res chain seq x y z
N MET A 1 -21.88 -39.45 37.91
CA MET A 1 -20.78 -39.55 36.94
C MET A 1 -21.12 -38.63 35.77
N LYS A 2 -20.58 -37.40 35.73
CA LYS A 2 -20.64 -36.53 34.55
C LYS A 2 -19.31 -36.73 33.83
N GLY A 3 -19.30 -37.54 32.77
CA GLY A 3 -18.19 -37.61 31.85
C GLY A 3 -18.23 -36.38 30.96
N GLY A 4 -17.44 -35.36 31.30
CA GLY A 4 -17.11 -34.30 30.35
C GLY A 4 -16.14 -34.88 29.34
N ILE A 5 -16.51 -34.85 28.06
CA ILE A 5 -15.57 -35.09 26.98
C ILE A 5 -14.68 -33.84 26.95
N GLU A 6 -13.45 -33.95 27.46
CA GLU A 6 -12.38 -33.00 27.10
C GLU A 6 -12.08 -33.22 25.62
N ILE A 7 -12.63 -32.35 24.77
CA ILE A 7 -12.18 -32.24 23.38
C ILE A 7 -10.85 -31.50 23.44
N SER A 8 -9.76 -32.25 23.49
CA SER A 8 -8.42 -31.73 23.18
C SER A 8 -8.43 -31.36 21.70
N PHE A 9 -8.46 -30.08 21.39
CA PHE A 9 -8.15 -29.61 20.05
C PHE A 9 -6.63 -29.69 19.91
N ASP A 10 -6.13 -30.76 19.29
CA ASP A 10 -4.72 -30.87 18.91
C ASP A 10 -4.41 -29.73 17.94
N HIS A 11 -3.71 -28.71 18.44
CA HIS A 11 -3.12 -27.67 17.60
C HIS A 11 -1.90 -28.26 16.93
N ASN A 12 -2.01 -28.60 15.65
CA ASN A 12 -0.83 -28.81 14.85
C ASN A 12 -0.11 -27.46 14.73
N GLN A 13 1.02 -27.35 15.43
CA GLN A 13 1.95 -26.25 15.24
C GLN A 13 2.88 -26.58 14.07
N THR A 14 3.22 -25.56 13.31
CA THR A 14 4.22 -25.65 12.25
C THR A 14 5.26 -24.56 12.43
N THR A 15 6.50 -24.90 12.08
CA THR A 15 7.60 -23.95 12.10
C THR A 15 7.65 -23.19 10.79
N VAL A 16 7.52 -21.86 10.86
CA VAL A 16 7.69 -20.97 9.72
C VAL A 16 8.91 -20.08 9.93
N TYR A 17 9.60 -19.79 8.83
CA TYR A 17 10.81 -18.98 8.84
C TYR A 17 10.53 -17.60 8.27
N TYR A 18 11.01 -16.57 8.98
CA TYR A 18 10.88 -15.20 8.49
C TYR A 18 11.74 -15.02 7.23
N PRO A 19 11.20 -14.48 6.11
CA PRO A 19 11.95 -14.36 4.87
C PRO A 19 13.20 -13.47 5.02
N GLY A 20 14.38 -14.08 4.90
CA GLY A 20 15.67 -13.38 4.95
C GLY A 20 16.30 -13.26 6.33
N GLU A 21 15.68 -13.82 7.38
CA GLU A 21 16.26 -13.92 8.73
C GLU A 21 16.42 -15.40 9.11
N GLN A 22 17.37 -15.71 10.01
CA GLN A 22 17.56 -17.08 10.56
C GLN A 22 16.67 -17.34 11.78
N GLU A 23 15.61 -16.55 11.95
CA GLU A 23 14.65 -16.69 13.05
C GLU A 23 13.42 -17.47 12.58
N TYR A 24 12.99 -18.41 13.42
CA TYR A 24 11.80 -19.23 13.22
C TYR A 24 10.77 -18.91 14.29
N ILE A 25 9.50 -19.06 13.95
CA ILE A 25 8.40 -19.01 14.90
C ILE A 25 7.53 -20.26 14.76
N GLU A 26 6.98 -20.72 15.88
CA GLU A 26 5.96 -21.77 15.90
C GLU A 26 4.59 -21.11 15.85
N VAL A 27 3.77 -21.54 14.89
CA VAL A 27 2.44 -20.97 14.65
C VAL A 27 1.44 -22.07 14.38
N ASP A 28 0.15 -21.78 14.58
CA ASP A 28 -0.93 -22.67 14.16
C ASP A 28 -0.84 -22.96 12.64
N GLU A 29 -0.89 -24.24 12.27
CA GLU A 29 -0.78 -24.71 10.87
C GLU A 29 -1.80 -24.02 9.94
N ALA A 30 -3.00 -23.73 10.43
CA ALA A 30 -4.06 -23.07 9.66
C ALA A 30 -3.73 -21.61 9.28
N ILE A 31 -3.00 -20.89 10.13
CA ILE A 31 -2.69 -19.45 9.92
C ILE A 31 -1.35 -19.30 9.18
N ALA A 32 -0.46 -20.30 9.22
CA ALA A 32 0.85 -20.26 8.60
C ALA A 32 0.86 -19.73 7.14
N PRO A 33 -0.05 -20.15 6.23
CA PRO A 33 -0.08 -19.63 4.86
C PRO A 33 -0.35 -18.12 4.79
N LEU A 34 -1.19 -17.60 5.69
CA LEU A 34 -1.49 -16.18 5.79
C LEU A 34 -0.24 -15.40 6.22
N LEU A 35 0.45 -15.83 7.28
CA LEU A 35 1.67 -15.16 7.75
C LEU A 35 2.75 -15.12 6.67
N ILE A 36 2.98 -16.23 5.99
CA ILE A 36 3.93 -16.31 4.88
C ILE A 36 3.56 -15.30 3.77
N SER A 37 2.26 -15.18 3.46
CA SER A 37 1.77 -14.24 2.45
C SER A 37 1.95 -12.78 2.89
N LEU A 38 1.70 -12.46 4.16
CA LEU A 38 1.97 -11.13 4.73
C LEU A 38 3.46 -10.77 4.61
N TRP A 39 4.35 -11.68 4.97
CA TRP A 39 5.79 -11.43 4.91
C TRP A 39 6.31 -11.25 3.47
N LYS A 40 5.77 -12.02 2.51
CA LYS A 40 6.05 -11.81 1.09
C LYS A 40 5.62 -10.42 0.60
N ASN A 41 4.56 -9.85 1.19
CA ASN A 41 4.14 -8.46 0.96
C ASN A 41 4.91 -7.43 1.78
N LYS A 42 5.99 -7.83 2.48
CA LYS A 42 6.79 -6.96 3.36
C LYS A 42 5.97 -6.35 4.51
N ILE A 43 4.97 -7.08 5.00
CA ILE A 43 4.21 -6.74 6.20
C ILE A 43 4.82 -7.54 7.34
N LYS A 44 5.36 -6.85 8.35
CA LYS A 44 5.98 -7.51 9.50
C LYS A 44 4.96 -7.83 10.60
N THR A 45 5.05 -9.02 11.17
CA THR A 45 4.24 -9.47 12.32
C THR A 45 5.17 -9.89 13.45
N CYS A 46 4.78 -9.65 14.71
CA CYS A 46 5.55 -10.02 15.89
C CYS A 46 4.97 -11.23 16.63
N ASN A 47 3.65 -11.41 16.59
CA ASN A 47 2.99 -12.52 17.25
C ASN A 47 1.69 -12.90 16.52
N SER A 48 1.21 -14.12 16.73
CA SER A 48 -0.05 -14.58 16.15
C SER A 48 -0.53 -15.85 16.83
N CYS A 49 -1.84 -16.02 17.02
CA CYS A 49 -2.43 -17.25 17.52
C CYS A 49 -3.92 -17.36 17.18
N GLN A 50 -4.46 -18.58 17.19
CA GLN A 50 -5.88 -18.89 17.14
C GLN A 50 -6.45 -19.18 18.54
N GLU A 51 -7.43 -18.40 18.98
CA GLU A 51 -8.27 -18.71 20.14
C GLU A 51 -9.41 -19.64 19.70
N ASN A 52 -9.52 -20.84 20.27
CA ASN A 52 -10.54 -21.82 19.91
C ASN A 52 -11.97 -21.38 20.24
N GLU A 53 -12.13 -20.69 21.36
CA GLU A 53 -13.41 -20.17 21.83
C GLU A 53 -13.17 -18.71 22.25
N PRO A 54 -13.66 -17.71 21.49
CA PRO A 54 -14.77 -17.77 20.54
C PRO A 54 -14.39 -17.93 19.05
N GLY A 55 -13.30 -18.63 18.71
CA GLY A 55 -12.91 -18.85 17.30
C GLY A 55 -12.31 -17.60 16.66
N ILE A 56 -11.32 -17.00 17.31
CA ILE A 56 -10.71 -15.72 16.90
C ILE A 56 -9.27 -15.96 16.51
N ILE A 57 -8.86 -15.43 15.37
CA ILE A 57 -7.46 -15.26 15.02
C ILE A 57 -7.03 -13.88 15.46
N TRP A 58 -5.87 -13.80 16.09
CA TRP A 58 -5.20 -12.53 16.33
C TRP A 58 -3.81 -12.53 15.72
N ILE A 59 -3.47 -11.42 15.07
CA ILE A 59 -2.15 -11.16 14.50
C ILE A 59 -1.68 -9.82 15.03
N GLU A 60 -0.51 -9.83 15.65
CA GLU A 60 0.15 -8.64 16.16
C GLU A 60 1.24 -8.17 15.21
N PHE A 61 1.27 -6.86 14.98
CA PHE A 61 2.16 -6.17 14.06
C PHE A 61 3.09 -5.26 14.84
N TYR A 62 4.36 -5.22 14.42
CA TYR A 62 5.37 -4.35 15.03
C TYR A 62 5.04 -2.86 14.88
N SER A 63 4.26 -2.47 13.86
CA SER A 63 3.97 -1.07 13.61
C SER A 63 2.60 -0.82 12.98
N MET A 64 2.07 0.39 13.20
CA MET A 64 0.87 0.88 12.51
C MET A 64 1.02 0.85 10.97
N LYS A 65 2.24 1.02 10.45
CA LYS A 65 2.48 1.01 8.99
C LYS A 65 2.22 -0.36 8.37
N ASP A 66 2.54 -1.42 9.09
CA ASP A 66 2.29 -2.79 8.65
C ASP A 66 0.79 -3.08 8.60
N VAL A 67 0.04 -2.60 9.60
CA VAL A 67 -1.43 -2.66 9.63
C VAL A 67 -2.06 -1.85 8.49
N GLU A 68 -1.64 -0.60 8.31
CA GLU A 68 -2.10 0.25 7.19
C GLU A 68 -1.86 -0.42 5.84
N ARG A 69 -0.71 -1.06 5.67
CA ARG A 69 -0.35 -1.79 4.45
C ARG A 69 -1.29 -2.99 4.24
N LEU A 70 -1.54 -3.80 5.27
CA LEU A 70 -2.49 -4.92 5.19
C LEU A 70 -3.90 -4.43 4.81
N LEU A 71 -4.44 -3.45 5.54
CA LEU A 71 -5.78 -2.90 5.30
C LEU A 71 -5.88 -2.33 3.88
N THR A 72 -4.84 -1.63 3.42
CA THR A 72 -4.78 -1.10 2.06
C THR A 72 -4.80 -2.21 1.01
N ILE A 73 -4.05 -3.30 1.23
CA ILE A 73 -4.06 -4.47 0.35
C ILE A 73 -5.47 -5.06 0.29
N MET A 74 -6.10 -5.28 1.44
CA MET A 74 -7.44 -5.87 1.51
C MET A 74 -8.48 -5.00 0.81
N VAL A 75 -8.55 -3.70 1.12
CA VAL A 75 -9.51 -2.77 0.51
C VAL A 75 -9.33 -2.69 -1.00
N ARG A 76 -8.09 -2.65 -1.50
CA ARG A 76 -7.82 -2.62 -2.94
C ARG A 76 -8.24 -3.93 -3.60
N SER A 77 -7.89 -5.08 -3.02
CA SER A 77 -8.26 -6.40 -3.55
C SER A 77 -9.77 -6.65 -3.50
N LEU A 78 -10.45 -6.13 -2.47
CA LEU A 78 -11.90 -6.15 -2.33
C LEU A 78 -12.55 -5.26 -3.38
N GLY A 79 -12.13 -4.00 -3.53
CA GLY A 79 -12.69 -3.08 -4.53
C GLY A 79 -12.69 -3.67 -5.94
N ASP A 80 -11.67 -4.45 -6.30
CA ASP A 80 -11.66 -5.15 -7.59
C ASP A 80 -12.69 -6.29 -7.68
N ARG A 81 -13.00 -6.95 -6.57
CA ARG A 81 -14.06 -7.96 -6.50
C ARG A 81 -15.44 -7.29 -6.62
N ILE A 82 -15.65 -6.18 -5.91
CA ILE A 82 -16.89 -5.37 -5.97
C ILE A 82 -17.14 -4.91 -7.41
N ASN A 83 -16.12 -4.34 -8.05
CA ASN A 83 -16.25 -3.85 -9.42
C ASN A 83 -16.54 -4.97 -10.44
N ALA A 84 -16.07 -6.19 -10.19
CA ALA A 84 -16.34 -7.34 -11.04
C ALA A 84 -17.73 -7.95 -10.80
N HIS A 85 -18.24 -7.83 -9.57
CA HIS A 85 -19.52 -8.38 -9.13
C HIS A 85 -20.29 -7.35 -8.26
N PRO A 86 -20.85 -6.28 -8.84
CA PRO A 86 -21.55 -5.23 -8.09
C PRO A 86 -22.76 -5.74 -7.28
N GLU A 87 -23.27 -6.91 -7.64
CA GLU A 87 -24.35 -7.63 -6.97
C GLU A 87 -23.91 -8.42 -5.73
N ALA A 88 -22.60 -8.61 -5.52
CA ALA A 88 -22.09 -9.36 -4.38
C ALA A 88 -22.31 -8.57 -3.08
N ASN A 89 -22.81 -9.25 -2.05
CA ASN A 89 -22.99 -8.66 -0.73
C ASN A 89 -21.62 -8.40 -0.09
N ASP A 90 -21.17 -7.15 -0.07
CA ASP A 90 -19.86 -6.72 0.43
C ASP A 90 -19.80 -6.55 1.95
N TRP A 91 -20.53 -7.38 2.70
CA TRP A 91 -20.55 -7.31 4.15
C TRP A 91 -19.17 -7.49 4.80
N PHE A 92 -18.23 -8.10 4.08
CA PHE A 92 -16.85 -8.27 4.53
C PHE A 92 -16.13 -6.93 4.79
N CYS A 93 -16.40 -5.88 4.00
CA CYS A 93 -15.76 -4.57 4.24
C CYS A 93 -16.26 -3.92 5.54
N TYR A 94 -17.54 -4.08 5.86
CA TYR A 94 -18.12 -3.62 7.12
C TYR A 94 -17.55 -4.39 8.31
N ARG A 95 -17.32 -5.69 8.19
CA ARG A 95 -16.65 -6.49 9.23
C ARG A 95 -15.23 -6.01 9.49
N ILE A 96 -14.44 -5.74 8.45
CA ILE A 96 -13.08 -5.16 8.60
C ILE A 96 -13.14 -3.84 9.38
N LEU A 97 -14.17 -3.02 9.15
CA LEU A 97 -14.37 -1.74 9.86
C LEU A 97 -14.90 -1.91 11.30
N GLY A 98 -15.11 -3.16 11.76
CA GLY A 98 -15.60 -3.46 13.10
C GLY A 98 -17.12 -3.41 13.25
N HIS A 99 -17.88 -3.36 12.15
CA HIS A 99 -19.33 -3.45 12.23
C HIS A 99 -19.77 -4.88 12.54
N GLU A 100 -20.61 -5.01 13.57
CA GLU A 100 -21.30 -6.24 13.92
C GLU A 100 -22.67 -6.26 13.23
N GLY A 101 -22.99 -7.37 12.56
CA GLY A 101 -24.27 -7.58 11.86
C GLY A 101 -24.99 -8.84 12.35
N GLU A 102 -26.13 -9.21 11.75
CA GLU A 102 -26.97 -10.37 12.09
C GLU A 102 -26.17 -11.69 12.23
N GLY A 103 -25.56 -11.92 13.40
CA GLY A 103 -24.77 -13.11 13.70
C GLY A 103 -23.31 -13.10 13.22
N LEU A 104 -22.76 -11.98 12.75
CA LEU A 104 -21.37 -11.89 12.28
C LEU A 104 -20.57 -10.88 13.12
N ALA A 105 -19.52 -11.35 13.77
CA ALA A 105 -18.62 -10.52 14.55
C ALA A 105 -17.72 -9.66 13.63
N GLY A 106 -17.58 -8.38 14.01
CA GLY A 106 -16.65 -7.46 13.39
C GLY A 106 -15.21 -7.67 13.85
N TRP A 107 -14.27 -7.09 13.12
CA TRP A 107 -12.86 -7.10 13.48
C TRP A 107 -12.60 -6.13 14.63
N ARG A 108 -11.63 -6.47 15.49
CA ARG A 108 -11.19 -5.63 16.60
C ARG A 108 -9.72 -5.25 16.43
N TYR A 109 -9.40 -4.04 16.85
CA TYR A 109 -8.06 -3.45 16.74
C TYR A 109 -7.64 -2.96 18.12
N GLU A 110 -6.49 -3.42 18.59
CA GLU A 110 -5.93 -3.03 19.90
C GLU A 110 -4.48 -2.59 19.72
N ALA A 111 -4.09 -1.51 20.38
CA ALA A 111 -2.73 -1.01 20.37
C ALA A 111 -2.08 -1.26 21.74
N TYR A 112 -0.87 -1.80 21.74
CA TYR A 112 -0.13 -2.12 22.97
C TYR A 112 1.17 -1.32 23.05
N PRO A 113 1.46 -0.67 24.20
CA PRO A 113 2.74 -0.01 24.42
C PRO A 113 3.81 -1.04 24.78
N ASN A 114 4.88 -1.07 23.98
CA ASN A 114 6.07 -1.87 24.25
C ASN A 114 7.20 -0.97 24.74
N LEU A 115 7.80 -1.34 25.87
CA LEU A 115 8.92 -0.62 26.47
C LEU A 115 10.22 -1.38 26.17
N PHE A 116 11.07 -0.80 25.34
CA PHE A 116 12.39 -1.34 25.03
C PHE A 116 13.44 -0.57 25.82
N SER A 117 14.10 -1.23 26.78
CA SER A 117 15.22 -0.60 27.49
C SER A 117 16.44 -0.60 26.58
N LEU A 118 17.12 0.56 26.45
CA LEU A 118 18.46 0.58 25.89
C LEU A 118 19.36 -0.17 26.87
N ALA A 119 19.86 -1.33 26.42
CA ALA A 119 20.85 -2.06 27.17
C ALA A 119 22.24 -1.61 26.74
N SER A 120 23.10 -1.34 27.72
CA SER A 120 24.53 -1.25 27.48
C SER A 120 25.15 -2.62 27.73
N GLU A 121 25.91 -3.13 26.76
CA GLU A 121 26.80 -4.26 27.01
C GLU A 121 27.92 -3.80 27.95
N GLN A 122 27.95 -4.35 29.17
CA GLN A 122 29.07 -4.19 30.10
C GLN A 122 29.52 -5.58 30.56
N GLY A 123 30.69 -6.02 30.09
CA GLY A 123 31.18 -7.38 30.34
C GLY A 123 30.32 -8.44 29.65
N ASP A 124 30.07 -9.57 30.31
CA ASP A 124 29.23 -10.68 29.80
C ASP A 124 27.72 -10.47 30.07
N GLY A 125 27.31 -9.24 30.42
CA GLY A 125 25.94 -8.93 30.86
C GLY A 125 25.29 -7.78 30.08
N VAL A 126 24.01 -7.96 29.77
CA VAL A 126 23.13 -6.95 29.19
C VAL A 126 22.41 -6.24 30.34
N PHE A 127 22.81 -5.00 30.65
CA PHE A 127 22.23 -4.24 31.76
C PHE A 127 21.35 -3.09 31.22
N PRO A 128 20.08 -2.97 31.67
CA PRO A 128 19.21 -1.85 31.28
C PRO A 128 19.77 -0.54 31.85
N GLN A 129 20.01 0.46 31.00
CA GLN A 129 20.60 1.75 31.42
C GLN A 129 19.64 2.62 32.26
N GLY A 130 18.36 2.25 32.33
CA GLY A 130 17.33 2.90 33.15
C GLY A 130 16.07 3.24 32.36
N ILE A 131 14.98 3.54 33.05
CA ILE A 131 13.66 3.82 32.44
C ILE A 131 13.70 5.07 31.53
N PHE A 132 14.55 6.05 31.85
CA PHE A 132 14.65 7.31 31.10
C PHE A 132 15.30 7.15 29.73
N GLU A 133 16.06 6.09 29.51
CA GLU A 133 16.71 5.78 28.23
C GLU A 133 15.89 4.77 27.41
N SER A 134 14.73 4.34 27.90
CA SER A 134 13.88 3.40 27.20
C SER A 134 13.13 4.05 26.02
N LYS A 135 12.98 3.28 24.95
CA LYS A 135 12.13 3.62 23.81
C LYS A 135 10.75 2.99 23.99
N VAL A 136 9.70 3.80 23.83
CA VAL A 136 8.32 3.29 23.77
C VAL A 136 7.91 3.19 22.30
N GLU A 137 7.45 2.02 21.88
CA GLU A 137 6.84 1.80 20.57
C GLU A 137 5.45 1.20 20.73
N LEU A 138 4.58 1.38 19.73
CA LEU A 138 3.25 0.80 19.72
C LEU A 138 3.21 -0.38 18.75
N SER A 139 2.90 -1.57 19.27
CA SER A 139 2.43 -2.67 18.43
C SER A 139 0.90 -2.60 18.31
N VAL A 140 0.38 -3.30 17.32
CA VAL A 140 -1.06 -3.32 17.03
C VAL A 140 -1.48 -4.75 16.80
N SER A 141 -2.52 -5.19 17.48
CA SER A 141 -3.17 -6.47 17.23
C SER A 141 -4.46 -6.27 16.45
N ILE A 142 -4.62 -7.05 15.38
CA ILE A 142 -5.88 -7.21 14.68
C ILE A 142 -6.47 -8.56 15.10
N ARG A 143 -7.70 -8.55 15.59
CA ARG A 143 -8.46 -9.75 15.94
C ARG A 143 -9.64 -9.91 15.01
N PHE A 144 -9.79 -11.07 14.40
CA PHE A 144 -10.88 -11.36 13.47
C PHE A 144 -11.35 -12.81 13.59
N PRO A 145 -12.61 -13.11 13.23
CA PRO A 145 -13.13 -14.46 13.29
C PRO A 145 -12.40 -15.44 12.38
N VAL A 146 -12.23 -16.68 12.84
CA VAL A 146 -11.46 -17.71 12.13
C VAL A 146 -11.96 -17.92 10.71
N GLU A 147 -13.26 -17.81 10.45
CA GLU A 147 -13.85 -17.97 9.12
C GLU A 147 -13.38 -16.92 8.09
N ASP A 148 -12.80 -15.80 8.54
CA ASP A 148 -12.32 -14.73 7.65
C ASP A 148 -10.92 -15.00 7.10
N HIS A 149 -10.10 -15.84 7.73
CA HIS A 149 -8.68 -15.97 7.39
C HIS A 149 -8.44 -16.38 5.93
N GLN A 150 -9.29 -17.25 5.39
CA GLN A 150 -9.17 -17.72 4.01
C GLN A 150 -9.43 -16.57 3.02
N MET A 151 -10.42 -15.73 3.32
CA MET A 151 -10.69 -14.53 2.54
C MET A 151 -9.51 -13.54 2.60
N VAL A 152 -8.95 -13.33 3.79
CA VAL A 152 -7.77 -12.46 3.96
C VAL A 152 -6.59 -13.00 3.15
N LEU A 153 -6.30 -14.30 3.26
CA LEU A 153 -5.25 -14.96 2.51
C LEU A 153 -5.44 -14.81 1.00
N GLU A 154 -6.65 -15.02 0.48
CA GLU A 154 -6.98 -14.82 -0.93
C GLU A 154 -6.74 -13.38 -1.37
N LEU A 155 -7.19 -12.38 -0.60
CA LEU A 155 -7.02 -10.96 -0.92
C LEU A 155 -5.54 -10.54 -0.93
N VAL A 156 -4.75 -11.08 0.00
CA VAL A 156 -3.32 -10.81 0.12
C VAL A 156 -2.52 -11.52 -1.00
N ASN A 157 -2.85 -12.77 -1.32
CA ASN A 157 -2.24 -13.50 -2.44
C ASN A 157 -2.56 -12.85 -3.79
N LYS A 158 -3.81 -12.45 -4.00
CA LYS A 158 -4.22 -11.72 -5.20
C LYS A 158 -3.44 -10.42 -5.37
N TYR A 159 -3.01 -9.79 -4.28
CA TYR A 159 -2.15 -8.60 -4.35
C TYR A 159 -0.70 -8.97 -4.71
N LEU A 160 -0.16 -10.06 -4.16
CA LEU A 160 1.17 -10.57 -4.52
C LEU A 160 1.29 -10.93 -5.99
N GLU A 161 0.30 -11.68 -6.51
CA GLU A 161 0.26 -12.14 -7.89
C GLU A 161 0.28 -10.99 -8.90
N ARG A 162 -0.25 -9.82 -8.52
CA ARG A 162 -0.16 -8.60 -9.35
C ARG A 162 1.26 -8.07 -9.50
N GLY A 163 2.21 -8.55 -8.69
CA GLY A 163 3.59 -8.14 -8.72
C GLY A 163 3.75 -6.63 -8.48
N LEU A 164 2.94 -6.04 -7.60
CA LEU A 164 3.00 -4.60 -7.31
C LEU A 164 4.32 -4.20 -6.65
N ASP A 165 4.90 -5.11 -5.84
CA ASP A 165 6.26 -5.00 -5.32
C ASP A 165 7.34 -5.33 -6.39
N ASN A 166 6.98 -6.06 -7.44
CA ASN A 166 7.78 -6.25 -8.68
C ASN A 166 7.56 -5.10 -9.67
N PHE A 167 7.34 -3.86 -9.19
CA PHE A 167 7.38 -2.69 -10.06
C PHE A 167 8.82 -2.50 -10.55
N ALA A 168 9.13 -3.11 -11.69
CA ALA A 168 10.33 -2.80 -12.43
C ALA A 168 10.14 -1.45 -13.12
N GLU A 169 11.05 -0.52 -12.80
CA GLU A 169 11.26 0.67 -13.61
C GLU A 169 11.53 0.22 -15.07
N MET A 170 11.12 1.04 -16.04
CA MET A 170 11.28 0.68 -17.46
C MET A 170 12.74 0.31 -17.74
N SER A 171 12.99 -0.72 -18.55
CA SER A 171 14.34 -0.98 -19.06
C SER A 171 14.80 0.14 -20.01
N ASP A 172 16.09 0.17 -20.33
CA ASP A 172 16.62 1.14 -21.29
C ASP A 172 16.00 0.93 -22.68
N GLU A 173 15.77 -0.33 -23.08
CA GLU A 173 15.12 -0.67 -24.35
C GLU A 173 13.66 -0.20 -24.39
N GLN A 174 12.91 -0.44 -23.32
CA GLN A 174 11.52 0.04 -23.20
C GLN A 174 11.47 1.57 -23.26
N TRP A 175 12.38 2.23 -22.54
CA TRP A 175 12.46 3.69 -22.55
C TRP A 175 12.84 4.23 -23.93
N ASP A 176 13.77 3.60 -24.62
CA ASP A 176 14.22 3.99 -25.95
C ASP A 176 13.13 3.87 -27.01
N TYR A 177 12.25 2.88 -26.85
CA TYR A 177 11.04 2.76 -27.64
C TYR A 177 10.01 3.84 -27.28
N ILE A 178 9.81 4.16 -26.00
CA ILE A 178 8.77 5.10 -25.57
C ILE A 178 9.14 6.56 -25.87
N LYS A 179 10.41 6.94 -25.68
CA LYS A 179 10.88 8.33 -25.78
C LYS A 179 10.65 8.96 -27.16
N GLN A 180 10.45 8.15 -28.21
CA GLN A 180 10.18 8.62 -29.57
C GLN A 180 8.75 9.18 -29.74
N TYR A 181 7.81 8.76 -28.89
CA TYR A 181 6.42 9.23 -28.90
C TYR A 181 6.21 10.45 -28.00
N LEU A 182 7.20 10.78 -27.16
CA LEU A 182 7.12 11.93 -26.29
C LEU A 182 7.27 13.24 -27.10
N PRO A 183 6.56 14.31 -26.70
CA PRO A 183 6.66 15.60 -27.36
C PRO A 183 8.10 16.12 -27.40
N PRO A 184 8.45 16.94 -28.40
CA PRO A 184 9.80 17.48 -28.53
C PRO A 184 10.24 18.21 -27.25
N GLN A 185 11.48 17.96 -26.86
CA GLN A 185 12.07 18.53 -25.65
C GLN A 185 12.20 20.05 -25.75
N PRO A 186 11.90 20.80 -24.68
CA PRO A 186 12.55 22.09 -24.44
C PRO A 186 14.07 21.86 -24.38
N TYR A 187 14.88 22.82 -24.85
CA TYR A 187 16.33 22.75 -25.12
C TYR A 187 17.27 22.13 -24.04
N ASN A 188 16.77 21.80 -22.84
CA ASN A 188 17.57 21.29 -21.71
C ASN A 188 17.53 19.75 -21.61
N ALA A 189 18.68 19.10 -21.86
CA ALA A 189 18.86 17.64 -21.83
C ALA A 189 18.46 16.95 -20.49
N LYS A 190 18.41 17.68 -19.36
CA LYS A 190 17.93 17.17 -18.05
C LYS A 190 16.47 16.71 -18.05
N LEU A 191 15.66 17.13 -19.03
CA LEU A 191 14.22 16.85 -19.04
C LEU A 191 13.88 15.38 -19.36
N ARG A 192 14.73 14.62 -20.06
CA ARG A 192 14.38 13.23 -20.49
C ARG A 192 14.56 12.19 -19.38
N THR A 193 15.61 12.29 -18.56
CA THR A 193 15.77 11.44 -17.36
C THR A 193 14.61 11.68 -16.39
N GLU A 194 14.16 12.92 -16.26
CA GLU A 194 12.97 13.30 -15.49
C GLU A 194 11.68 12.70 -16.08
N ASP A 195 11.55 12.65 -17.41
CA ASP A 195 10.36 12.11 -18.06
C ASP A 195 10.23 10.59 -17.88
N ARG A 196 11.33 9.84 -17.95
CA ARG A 196 11.32 8.39 -17.63
C ARG A 196 10.84 8.15 -16.21
N ARG A 197 11.45 8.87 -15.27
CA ARG A 197 11.14 8.80 -13.85
C ARG A 197 9.69 9.18 -13.54
N ILE A 198 9.19 10.23 -14.17
CA ILE A 198 7.79 10.65 -14.05
C ILE A 198 6.87 9.60 -14.66
N LEU A 199 7.20 9.03 -15.83
CA LEU A 199 6.39 7.99 -16.47
C LEU A 199 6.35 6.72 -15.63
N ASP A 200 7.46 6.31 -15.00
CA ASP A 200 7.47 5.24 -14.00
C ASP A 200 6.59 5.60 -12.80
N GLY A 201 6.56 6.86 -12.39
CA GLY A 201 5.62 7.34 -11.38
C GLY A 201 4.15 7.23 -11.79
N ILE A 202 3.82 7.59 -13.03
CA ILE A 202 2.47 7.43 -13.60
C ILE A 202 2.10 5.94 -13.63
N ARG A 203 2.98 5.09 -14.19
CA ARG A 203 2.81 3.64 -14.23
C ARG A 203 2.60 3.06 -12.82
N TYR A 204 3.37 3.53 -11.84
CA TYR A 204 3.24 3.11 -10.46
C TYR A 204 1.85 3.42 -9.89
N VAL A 205 1.38 4.67 -10.03
CA VAL A 205 0.05 5.07 -9.53
C VAL A 205 -1.07 4.32 -10.25
N LEU A 206 -1.00 4.23 -11.58
CA LEU A 206 -2.02 3.53 -12.37
C LEU A 206 -2.06 2.04 -12.07
N ARG A 207 -0.91 1.39 -11.85
CA ARG A 207 -0.84 -0.04 -11.51
C ARG A 207 -1.27 -0.30 -10.06
N THR A 208 -0.78 0.49 -9.11
CA THR A 208 -1.05 0.29 -7.67
C THR A 208 -2.41 0.81 -7.22
N GLY A 209 -2.98 1.79 -7.93
CA GLY A 209 -4.19 2.51 -7.53
C GLY A 209 -3.98 3.37 -6.28
N CYS A 210 -2.73 3.64 -5.88
CA CYS A 210 -2.49 4.49 -4.72
C CYS A 210 -2.97 5.92 -4.97
N PRO A 211 -3.39 6.65 -3.92
CA PRO A 211 -3.56 8.09 -4.02
C PRO A 211 -2.30 8.74 -4.59
N TRP A 212 -2.46 9.75 -5.44
CA TRP A 212 -1.33 10.47 -6.04
C TRP A 212 -0.34 10.98 -4.97
N SER A 213 -0.84 11.42 -3.81
CA SER A 213 -0.06 11.90 -2.67
C SER A 213 0.89 10.86 -2.07
N GLU A 214 0.65 9.58 -2.30
CA GLU A 214 1.44 8.46 -1.74
C GLU A 214 2.50 7.92 -2.70
N ILE A 215 2.64 8.53 -3.88
CA ILE A 215 3.65 8.11 -4.84
C ILE A 215 5.06 8.16 -4.19
N PRO A 216 5.90 7.12 -4.38
CA PRO A 216 7.27 7.13 -3.89
C PRO A 216 8.04 8.36 -4.40
N ARG A 217 8.69 9.09 -3.48
CA ARG A 217 9.44 10.32 -3.80
C ARG A 217 10.52 10.12 -4.87
N LYS A 218 11.01 8.89 -5.06
CA LYS A 218 11.94 8.54 -6.13
C LYS A 218 11.39 8.85 -7.53
N TYR A 219 10.07 8.90 -7.71
CA TYR A 219 9.43 9.28 -8.98
C TYR A 219 9.21 10.79 -9.14
N GLY A 220 9.59 11.58 -8.14
CA GLY A 220 9.36 13.03 -8.09
C GLY A 220 8.14 13.40 -7.24
N SER A 221 7.80 14.69 -7.24
CA SER A 221 6.63 15.18 -6.50
C SER A 221 5.33 14.73 -7.18
N TYR A 222 4.30 14.38 -6.40
CA TYR A 222 3.01 13.98 -6.96
C TYR A 222 2.39 15.04 -7.88
N LEU A 223 2.61 16.32 -7.58
CA LEU A 223 2.14 17.45 -8.40
C LEU A 223 2.81 17.41 -9.78
N SER A 224 4.12 17.17 -9.84
CA SER A 224 4.87 17.07 -11.09
C SER A 224 4.40 15.89 -11.93
N VAL A 225 4.19 14.73 -11.29
CA VAL A 225 3.72 13.51 -11.97
C VAL A 225 2.31 13.71 -12.53
N ARG A 226 1.40 14.24 -11.71
CA ARG A 226 0.00 14.50 -12.11
C ARG A 226 -0.09 15.57 -13.20
N ALA A 227 0.68 16.65 -13.10
CA ALA A 227 0.74 17.70 -14.13
C ALA A 227 1.26 17.14 -15.46
N ARG A 228 2.24 16.24 -15.42
CA ARG A 228 2.77 15.61 -16.62
C ARG A 228 1.77 14.67 -17.27
N LEU A 229 1.10 13.83 -16.48
CA LEU A 229 0.04 12.96 -16.96
C LEU A 229 -1.05 13.76 -17.67
N LYS A 230 -1.54 14.84 -17.04
CA LYS A 230 -2.53 15.74 -17.64
C LYS A 230 -2.04 16.32 -18.97
N ARG A 231 -0.79 16.81 -19.00
CA ARG A 231 -0.19 17.37 -20.22
C ARG A 231 -0.12 16.34 -21.35
N TRP A 232 0.44 15.16 -21.09
CA TRP A 232 0.59 14.09 -22.09
C TRP A 232 -0.75 13.49 -22.53
N SER A 233 -1.75 13.46 -21.64
CA SER A 233 -3.13 13.13 -21.98
C SER A 233 -3.70 14.15 -22.98
N ASN A 234 -3.53 15.45 -22.72
CA ASN A 234 -4.01 16.51 -23.60
C ASN A 234 -3.27 16.55 -24.95
N GLU A 235 -2.02 16.10 -24.99
CA GLU A 235 -1.21 16.00 -26.20
C GLU A 235 -1.45 14.69 -26.97
N GLY A 236 -2.27 13.76 -26.44
CA GLY A 236 -2.64 12.51 -27.09
C GLY A 236 -1.51 11.47 -27.18
N VAL A 237 -0.38 11.70 -26.50
CA VAL A 237 0.81 10.83 -26.57
C VAL A 237 0.76 9.65 -25.61
N LEU A 238 -0.20 9.66 -24.67
CA LEU A 238 -0.23 8.72 -23.57
C LEU A 238 -0.82 7.35 -23.98
N GLU A 239 -1.87 7.33 -24.80
CA GLU A 239 -2.49 6.09 -25.32
C GLU A 239 -1.47 5.19 -26.05
N PRO A 240 -0.68 5.69 -27.03
CA PRO A 240 0.29 4.87 -27.76
C PRO A 240 1.43 4.37 -26.88
N ILE A 241 1.94 5.24 -26.00
CA ILE A 241 3.02 4.89 -25.07
C ILE A 241 2.58 3.75 -24.17
N LEU A 242 1.36 3.82 -23.64
CA LEU A 242 0.92 2.87 -22.62
C LEU A 242 0.32 1.60 -23.22
N SER A 243 -0.20 1.67 -24.44
CA SER A 243 -0.58 0.47 -25.21
C SER A 243 0.64 -0.36 -25.63
N SER A 244 1.83 0.24 -25.68
CA SER A 244 3.08 -0.46 -25.99
C SER A 244 3.72 -1.17 -24.80
N ILE A 245 3.16 -0.98 -23.61
CA ILE A 245 3.61 -1.63 -22.37
C ILE A 245 2.59 -2.72 -22.05
N ASP A 246 3.06 -3.90 -21.66
CA ASP A 246 2.20 -4.99 -21.20
C ASP A 246 1.51 -4.57 -19.89
N LEU A 247 0.28 -4.09 -20.01
CA LEU A 247 -0.50 -3.54 -18.93
C LEU A 247 -1.85 -4.26 -18.89
N ASP A 248 -2.24 -4.68 -17.68
CA ASP A 248 -3.50 -5.38 -17.46
C ASP A 248 -4.72 -4.50 -17.84
N ASP A 249 -5.87 -5.11 -18.09
CA ASP A 249 -7.05 -4.37 -18.56
C ASP A 249 -7.57 -3.36 -17.51
N ARG A 250 -7.20 -3.52 -16.24
CA ARG A 250 -7.52 -2.55 -15.17
C ARG A 250 -6.70 -1.28 -15.29
N TYR A 251 -5.41 -1.40 -15.61
CA TYR A 251 -4.57 -0.26 -15.94
C TYR A 251 -5.21 0.56 -17.05
N LYS A 252 -5.62 -0.13 -18.14
CA LYS A 252 -6.28 0.50 -19.28
C LYS A 252 -7.56 1.19 -18.84
N GLY A 253 -8.39 0.52 -18.03
CA GLY A 253 -9.60 1.10 -17.44
C GLY A 253 -9.35 2.37 -16.63
N ARG A 254 -8.41 2.35 -15.66
CA ARG A 254 -8.06 3.54 -14.85
C ARG A 254 -7.51 4.67 -15.71
N LEU A 255 -6.72 4.33 -16.72
CA LEU A 255 -6.21 5.29 -17.66
C LEU A 255 -7.35 5.94 -18.44
N SER A 256 -8.24 5.14 -19.03
CA SER A 256 -9.41 5.65 -19.76
C SER A 256 -10.29 6.51 -18.87
N SER A 257 -10.53 6.12 -17.61
CA SER A 257 -11.25 6.94 -16.63
C SER A 257 -10.55 8.26 -16.35
N TYR A 258 -9.22 8.26 -16.21
CA TYR A 258 -8.44 9.48 -15.98
C TYR A 258 -8.48 10.42 -17.19
N ILE A 259 -8.31 9.88 -18.41
CA ILE A 259 -8.37 10.64 -19.66
C ILE A 259 -9.76 11.26 -19.82
N ALA A 260 -10.82 10.47 -19.59
CA ALA A 260 -12.21 10.94 -19.61
C ALA A 260 -12.48 12.04 -18.56
N ALA A 261 -11.97 11.89 -17.34
CA ALA A 261 -12.12 12.88 -16.27
C ALA A 261 -11.28 14.16 -16.51
N SER A 262 -10.19 14.07 -17.28
CA SER A 262 -9.29 15.20 -17.53
C SER A 262 -9.81 16.13 -18.62
N GLY A 263 -10.61 15.62 -19.57
CA GLY A 263 -11.25 16.39 -20.66
C GLY A 263 -10.28 17.16 -21.57
N PRO A 264 -10.69 17.57 -22.79
CA PRO A 264 -9.92 18.53 -23.56
C PRO A 264 -10.01 19.90 -22.87
N GLU A 265 -8.92 20.38 -22.28
CA GLU A 265 -8.90 21.74 -21.73
C GLU A 265 -9.06 22.78 -22.84
N THR A 266 -10.17 23.54 -22.79
CA THR A 266 -10.34 24.74 -23.61
C THR A 266 -9.30 25.78 -23.22
N ALA A 267 -8.85 26.61 -24.18
CA ALA A 267 -7.85 27.66 -23.98
C ALA A 267 -8.18 28.63 -22.82
N SER A 268 -9.45 28.71 -22.42
CA SER A 268 -9.94 29.46 -21.27
C SER A 268 -9.39 28.97 -19.92
N SER A 269 -9.31 27.65 -19.71
CA SER A 269 -8.81 27.04 -18.45
C SER A 269 -7.34 27.38 -18.20
N ARG A 270 -6.52 27.31 -19.26
CA ARG A 270 -5.08 27.65 -19.21
C ARG A 270 -4.83 29.09 -18.79
N ASN A 271 -5.69 30.03 -19.20
CA ASN A 271 -5.52 31.43 -18.84
C ASN A 271 -5.87 31.68 -17.38
N ASN A 272 -6.85 30.96 -16.84
CA ASN A 272 -7.32 31.13 -15.48
C ASN A 272 -6.31 30.59 -14.44
N ASP A 273 -5.70 29.43 -14.70
CA ASP A 273 -4.66 28.87 -13.82
C ASP A 273 -3.36 29.67 -13.86
N ARG A 274 -2.99 30.20 -15.04
CA ARG A 274 -1.81 31.07 -15.19
C ARG A 274 -2.00 32.40 -14.43
N ASN A 275 -3.18 33.00 -14.52
CA ASN A 275 -3.53 34.22 -13.79
C ASN A 275 -3.54 33.99 -12.27
N LYS A 276 -4.01 32.83 -11.78
CA LYS A 276 -3.96 32.47 -10.36
C LYS A 276 -2.53 32.30 -9.85
N ILE A 277 -1.66 31.64 -10.62
CA ILE A 277 -0.25 31.45 -10.25
C ILE A 277 0.52 32.79 -10.27
N GLU A 278 0.23 33.68 -11.21
CA GLU A 278 0.81 35.03 -11.26
C GLU A 278 0.30 35.94 -10.14
N ALA A 279 -0.96 35.81 -9.73
CA ALA A 279 -1.51 36.52 -8.57
C ALA A 279 -0.82 36.09 -7.27
N VAL A 280 -0.66 34.79 -7.04
CA VAL A 280 0.07 34.27 -5.86
C VAL A 280 1.54 34.70 -5.87
N ARG A 281 2.19 34.75 -7.05
CA ARG A 281 3.57 35.25 -7.17
C ARG A 281 3.70 36.76 -6.90
N ARG A 282 2.68 37.57 -7.20
CA ARG A 282 2.66 38.99 -6.83
C ARG A 282 2.45 39.20 -5.33
N GLU A 283 1.60 38.39 -4.69
CA GLU A 283 1.39 38.43 -3.23
C GLU A 283 2.63 37.96 -2.45
N MET A 284 3.42 37.05 -3.01
CA MET A 284 4.62 36.49 -2.37
C MET A 284 5.93 37.22 -2.70
N ALA A 285 5.90 38.31 -3.49
CA ALA A 285 7.08 39.13 -3.71
C ALA A 285 7.40 39.96 -2.45
N PRO A 286 8.65 40.00 -1.96
CA PRO A 286 8.98 40.78 -0.77
C PRO A 286 8.69 42.25 -1.03
N MET A 287 7.85 42.87 -0.19
CA MET A 287 7.64 44.32 -0.20
C MET A 287 9.01 44.99 -0.03
N SER A 288 9.51 45.57 -1.11
CA SER A 288 10.70 46.41 -1.05
C SER A 288 10.41 47.56 -0.09
N VAL A 289 11.12 47.56 1.04
CA VAL A 289 11.15 48.68 1.97
C VAL A 289 11.67 49.88 1.20
N SER A 290 10.80 50.87 0.98
CA SER A 290 11.21 52.19 0.53
C SER A 290 12.06 52.84 1.62
N GLN A 291 13.13 53.52 1.17
CA GLN A 291 14.20 54.20 1.90
C GLN A 291 13.86 54.77 3.27
#